data_AF-A0A532C8W7-F1
#
_entry.id   AF-A0A532C8W7-F1
#
_cell.length_a   1.000
_cell.length_b   1.000
_cell.length_c   1.000
_cell.angle_alpha   90.00
_cell.angle_beta   90.00
_cell.angle_gamma   90.00
#
_symmetry.space_group_name_H-M   'P 1'
#
loop_
_entity.id
_entity.type
_entity.pdbx_description
1 polymer ?
#
loop_
_entity_poly.entity_id
_entity_poly.type
_entity_poly.pdbx_seq_one_letter_code
_entity_poly.pdbx_strand_id
1 'polypeptide(L)'
;MDLWYAQSHPDEDFAETFAVWLTPESLWEERYRGWPVLKKLRYVDGLMNNLQGIPPSVTTHEEIDPLPNLKKTLREHYERKRRHYGIEHRSQYDPDLKRLFSHLPNHATRPSAATFLNRFRREVRRKVASWTGEYQYTIDQVLEDMIRRCRELNLRVPVAEEQAKLDFTILLTVHTMNFLRSGRHRVAL
;
A
#
# COMPACT_ATOMS: atom_id res chain seq x y z
N MET A 1 -0.08 2.36 19.44
CA MET A 1 -1.38 2.56 18.79
C MET A 1 -1.14 2.50 17.29
N ASP A 2 -1.65 1.45 16.67
CA ASP A 2 -1.13 0.91 15.42
C ASP A 2 -1.35 1.80 14.18
N LEU A 3 -0.27 2.02 13.42
CA LEU A 3 -0.23 2.78 12.17
C LEU A 3 -0.75 1.98 10.96
N TRP A 4 -1.99 1.49 11.04
CA TRP A 4 -2.66 0.83 9.90
C TRP A 4 -3.89 1.58 9.39
N TYR A 5 -4.17 2.79 9.92
CA TYR A 5 -5.42 3.51 9.70
C TYR A 5 -5.31 4.73 8.76
N ALA A 6 -4.15 4.99 8.15
CA ALA A 6 -3.87 6.31 7.56
C ALA A 6 -3.85 6.38 6.02
N GLN A 7 -4.48 5.43 5.31
CA GLN A 7 -4.53 5.51 3.85
C GLN A 7 -5.77 4.85 3.25
N SER A 8 -6.92 5.08 3.89
CA SER A 8 -8.24 4.75 3.35
C SER A 8 -8.48 5.58 2.07
N HIS A 9 -9.08 4.99 1.03
CA HIS A 9 -9.58 5.72 -0.14
C HIS A 9 -10.40 6.95 0.32
N PRO A 10 -10.47 8.09 -0.39
CA PRO A 10 -11.28 9.24 0.05
C PRO A 10 -12.71 8.84 0.46
N ASP A 11 -13.30 7.88 -0.26
CA ASP A 11 -14.61 7.33 0.03
C ASP A 11 -14.62 6.44 1.29
N GLU A 12 -13.54 5.71 1.58
CA GLU A 12 -13.39 4.86 2.76
C GLU A 12 -13.16 5.70 4.03
N ASP A 13 -12.33 6.74 3.96
CA ASP A 13 -12.18 7.72 5.06
C ASP A 13 -13.49 8.49 5.33
N PHE A 14 -14.25 8.81 4.28
CA PHE A 14 -15.59 9.36 4.42
C PHE A 14 -16.56 8.35 5.05
N ALA A 15 -16.56 7.09 4.60
CA ALA A 15 -17.40 6.03 5.15
C ALA A 15 -17.10 5.76 6.63
N GLU A 16 -15.83 5.77 7.03
CA GLU A 16 -15.42 5.68 8.43
C GLU A 16 -15.94 6.86 9.25
N THR A 17 -15.79 8.09 8.74
CA THR A 17 -16.34 9.30 9.39
C THR A 17 -17.85 9.19 9.54
N PHE A 18 -18.54 8.74 8.49
CA PHE A 18 -19.98 8.54 8.49
C PHE A 18 -20.41 7.46 9.50
N ALA A 19 -19.70 6.34 9.58
CA ALA A 19 -19.97 5.29 10.56
C ALA A 19 -19.83 5.79 12.00
N VAL A 20 -18.80 6.60 12.28
CA VAL A 20 -18.59 7.22 13.60
C VAL A 20 -19.73 8.18 13.96
N TRP A 21 -20.20 8.98 12.99
CA TRP A 21 -21.32 9.90 13.16
C TRP A 21 -22.66 9.16 13.32
N LEU A 22 -22.91 8.12 12.53
CA LEU A 22 -24.15 7.34 12.50
C LEU A 22 -24.32 6.47 13.76
N THR A 23 -23.23 6.14 14.46
CA THR A 23 -23.26 5.29 15.65
C THR A 23 -24.14 5.94 16.75
N PRO A 24 -25.23 5.27 17.18
CA PRO A 24 -26.10 5.80 18.23
C PRO A 24 -25.33 6.09 19.53
N GLU A 25 -25.71 7.15 20.25
CA GLU A 25 -25.09 7.55 21.54
C GLU A 25 -23.59 7.90 21.46
N SER A 26 -23.06 8.04 20.25
CA SER A 26 -21.68 8.46 20.03
C SER A 26 -21.51 9.91 20.49
N LEU A 27 -20.89 10.11 21.65
CA LEU A 27 -20.44 11.43 22.15
C LEU A 27 -19.19 11.90 21.39
N TRP A 28 -19.22 11.87 20.06
CA TRP A 28 -18.06 12.12 19.21
C TRP A 28 -17.50 13.54 19.38
N GLU A 29 -18.36 14.53 19.65
CA GLU A 29 -17.91 15.90 19.95
C GLU A 29 -17.01 15.97 21.18
N GLU A 30 -17.36 15.22 22.23
CA GLU A 30 -16.59 15.17 23.47
C GLU A 30 -15.37 14.29 23.33
N ARG A 31 -15.55 13.11 22.72
CA ARG A 31 -14.50 12.10 22.53
C ARG A 31 -13.34 12.63 21.69
N TYR A 32 -13.64 13.42 20.66
CA TYR A 32 -12.62 13.94 19.73
C TYR A 32 -12.29 15.43 19.96
N ARG A 33 -12.58 15.95 21.16
CA ARG A 33 -12.31 17.35 21.51
C ARG A 33 -10.84 17.72 21.24
N GLY A 34 -10.64 18.77 20.46
CA GLY A 34 -9.32 19.28 20.08
C GLY A 34 -8.66 18.55 18.90
N TRP A 35 -9.29 17.51 18.35
CA TRP A 35 -8.76 16.78 17.20
C TRP A 35 -9.27 17.35 15.87
N PRO A 36 -8.46 17.37 14.80
CA PRO A 36 -8.88 17.86 13.48
C PRO A 36 -10.09 17.12 12.89
N VAL A 37 -10.34 15.87 13.29
CA VAL A 37 -11.45 15.03 12.81
C VAL A 37 -12.83 15.66 13.08
N LEU A 38 -12.96 16.50 14.12
CA LEU A 38 -14.20 17.21 14.42
C LEU A 38 -14.70 18.06 13.26
N LYS A 39 -13.80 18.59 12.42
CA LYS A 39 -14.20 19.35 11.22
C LYS A 39 -14.97 18.47 10.24
N LYS A 40 -14.51 17.24 10.02
CA LYS A 40 -15.18 16.26 9.14
C LYS A 40 -16.49 15.79 9.75
N LEU A 41 -16.51 15.47 11.04
CA LEU A 41 -17.73 15.03 11.73
C LEU A 41 -18.83 16.10 11.71
N ARG A 42 -18.48 17.37 11.96
CA ARG A 42 -19.43 18.49 11.84
C ARG A 42 -19.89 18.75 10.41
N TYR A 43 -19.01 18.51 9.44
CA TYR A 43 -19.39 18.59 8.03
C TYR A 43 -20.43 17.52 7.68
N VAL A 44 -20.19 16.26 8.08
CA VAL A 44 -21.14 15.15 7.87
C VAL A 44 -22.46 15.44 8.59
N ASP A 45 -22.41 15.91 9.83
CA ASP A 45 -23.59 16.28 10.61
C ASP A 45 -24.43 17.35 9.90
N GLY A 46 -23.80 18.45 9.46
CA GLY A 46 -24.48 19.50 8.70
C GLY A 46 -25.02 19.01 7.36
N LEU A 47 -24.27 18.17 6.65
CA LEU A 47 -24.71 17.58 5.39
C LEU A 47 -25.96 16.70 5.58
N MET A 48 -25.98 15.84 6.58
CA MET A 48 -27.09 14.93 6.83
C MET A 48 -28.34 15.67 7.32
N ASN A 49 -28.18 16.72 8.12
CA ASN A 49 -29.26 17.61 8.50
C ASN A 49 -29.88 18.30 7.27
N ASN A 50 -29.08 18.73 6.29
CA ASN A 50 -29.58 19.33 5.05
C ASN A 50 -30.31 18.33 4.14
N LEU A 51 -29.99 17.04 4.23
CA LEU A 51 -30.62 15.97 3.47
C LEU A 51 -31.91 15.45 4.14
N GLN A 52 -32.21 15.90 5.37
CA GLN A 52 -33.39 15.45 6.09
C GLN A 52 -34.68 15.78 5.33
N GLY A 53 -35.48 14.76 5.05
CA GLY A 53 -36.75 14.91 4.31
C GLY A 53 -36.61 15.03 2.79
N ILE A 54 -35.38 15.05 2.26
CA ILE A 54 -35.15 15.01 0.81
C ILE A 54 -35.20 13.53 0.36
N PRO A 55 -36.08 13.16 -0.58
CA PRO A 55 -36.14 11.80 -1.08
C PRO A 55 -34.85 11.45 -1.85
N PRO A 56 -34.33 10.21 -1.71
CA PRO A 56 -33.12 9.81 -2.42
C PRO A 56 -33.37 9.74 -3.93
N SER A 57 -32.43 10.27 -4.73
CA SER A 57 -32.52 10.21 -6.20
C SER A 57 -32.39 8.78 -6.75
N VAL A 58 -31.77 7.89 -5.98
CA VAL A 58 -31.57 6.49 -6.33
C VAL A 58 -32.39 5.64 -5.36
N THR A 59 -33.44 5.00 -5.88
CA THR A 59 -34.36 4.13 -5.12
C THR A 59 -34.21 2.65 -5.49
N THR A 60 -33.19 2.31 -6.28
CA THR A 60 -32.93 0.92 -6.64
C THR A 60 -32.55 0.11 -5.41
N HIS A 61 -33.06 -1.12 -5.34
CA HIS A 61 -32.70 -2.11 -4.32
C HIS A 61 -31.68 -3.14 -4.86
N GLU A 62 -31.07 -2.86 -6.01
CA GLU A 62 -30.01 -3.70 -6.57
C GLU A 62 -28.83 -3.78 -5.60
N GLU A 63 -28.49 -4.99 -5.17
CA GLU A 63 -27.32 -5.24 -4.34
C GLU A 63 -26.08 -5.30 -5.24
N ILE A 64 -25.19 -4.32 -5.09
CA ILE A 64 -23.92 -4.29 -5.83
C ILE A 64 -22.97 -5.29 -5.15
N ASP A 65 -22.41 -6.21 -5.95
CA ASP A 65 -21.48 -7.25 -5.50
C ASP A 65 -21.96 -8.06 -4.27
N PRO A 66 -23.10 -8.75 -4.38
CA PRO A 66 -23.71 -9.46 -3.25
C PRO A 66 -22.78 -10.56 -2.73
N LEU A 67 -22.63 -10.63 -1.40
CA LEU A 67 -21.72 -11.57 -0.73
C LEU A 67 -21.90 -13.05 -1.16
N PRO A 68 -23.13 -13.57 -1.36
CA PRO A 68 -23.34 -14.94 -1.84
C PRO A 68 -22.69 -15.24 -3.19
N ASN A 69 -22.48 -14.23 -4.03
CA ASN A 69 -21.85 -14.37 -5.34
C ASN A 69 -20.31 -14.29 -5.27
N LEU A 70 -19.73 -13.96 -4.11
CA LEU A 70 -18.29 -13.90 -3.91
C LEU A 70 -17.70 -15.31 -3.72
N LYS A 71 -17.53 -16.03 -4.84
CA LYS A 71 -16.89 -17.36 -4.88
C LYS A 71 -15.36 -17.32 -4.85
N LYS A 72 -14.80 -16.12 -4.94
CA LYS A 72 -13.37 -15.89 -5.09
C LYS A 72 -12.65 -16.17 -3.78
N THR A 73 -11.75 -17.13 -3.78
CA THR A 73 -10.89 -17.40 -2.63
C THR A 73 -9.85 -16.29 -2.44
N LEU A 74 -9.33 -16.15 -1.21
CA LEU A 74 -8.19 -15.26 -0.95
C LEU A 74 -6.98 -15.59 -1.84
N ARG A 75 -6.73 -16.89 -2.07
CA ARG A 75 -5.65 -17.35 -2.97
C ARG A 75 -5.82 -16.81 -4.38
N GLU A 76 -6.98 -17.05 -5.00
CA GLU A 76 -7.29 -16.56 -6.35
C GLU A 76 -7.28 -15.04 -6.40
N HIS A 77 -7.66 -14.37 -5.31
CA HIS A 77 -7.52 -12.93 -5.19
C HIS A 77 -6.08 -12.49 -5.32
N TYR A 78 -5.19 -13.06 -4.53
CA TYR A 78 -3.79 -12.68 -4.56
C TYR A 78 -3.09 -13.13 -5.83
N GLU A 79 -3.41 -14.29 -6.39
CA GLU A 79 -2.86 -14.73 -7.68
C GLU A 79 -3.28 -13.80 -8.82
N ARG A 80 -4.57 -13.44 -8.91
CA ARG A 80 -5.05 -12.46 -9.89
C ARG A 80 -4.39 -11.10 -9.69
N LYS A 81 -4.23 -10.66 -8.44
CA LYS A 81 -3.55 -9.41 -8.09
C LYS A 81 -2.08 -9.45 -8.54
N ARG A 82 -1.37 -10.54 -8.28
CA ARG A 82 0.03 -10.74 -8.69
C ARG A 82 0.21 -10.75 -10.21
N ARG A 83 -0.69 -11.42 -10.94
CA ARG A 83 -0.69 -11.44 -12.42
C ARG A 83 -1.05 -10.09 -13.02
N HIS A 84 -2.10 -9.44 -12.51
CA HIS A 84 -2.56 -8.13 -12.98
C HIS A 84 -1.48 -7.07 -12.86
N TYR A 85 -0.66 -7.16 -11.80
CA TYR A 85 0.45 -6.25 -11.61
C TYR A 85 1.82 -6.80 -12.09
N GLY A 86 1.86 -7.87 -12.88
CA GLY A 86 3.10 -8.23 -13.61
C GLY A 86 4.28 -8.74 -12.78
N ILE A 87 4.05 -9.28 -11.58
CA ILE A 87 5.10 -9.88 -10.71
C ILE A 87 5.75 -11.14 -11.35
N GLU A 88 5.27 -11.59 -12.52
CA GLU A 88 5.85 -12.73 -13.24
C GLU A 88 7.09 -12.40 -14.10
N HIS A 89 7.54 -11.14 -14.17
CA HIS A 89 8.80 -10.81 -14.85
C HIS A 89 10.01 -11.02 -13.92
N ARG A 90 10.38 -12.29 -13.73
CA ARG A 90 11.51 -12.75 -12.89
C ARG A 90 12.88 -12.07 -13.14
N SER A 91 13.02 -11.18 -14.12
CA SER A 91 14.30 -10.58 -14.51
C SER A 91 14.29 -9.04 -14.58
N GLN A 92 13.17 -8.35 -14.34
CA GLN A 92 13.12 -6.90 -14.62
C GLN A 92 13.99 -6.07 -13.66
N TYR A 93 14.21 -6.55 -12.43
CA TYR A 93 14.99 -5.85 -11.41
C TYR A 93 16.48 -6.20 -11.45
N ASP A 94 16.85 -7.33 -12.08
CA ASP A 94 18.21 -7.87 -12.05
C ASP A 94 19.30 -6.88 -12.48
N PRO A 95 19.14 -6.10 -13.57
CA PRO A 95 20.16 -5.14 -13.98
C PRO A 95 20.42 -4.08 -12.90
N ASP A 96 19.36 -3.55 -12.29
CA ASP A 96 19.47 -2.52 -11.27
C ASP A 96 19.97 -3.09 -9.93
N LEU A 97 19.52 -4.29 -9.57
CA LEU A 97 20.03 -5.00 -8.39
C LEU A 97 21.53 -5.32 -8.53
N LYS A 98 22.02 -5.67 -9.73
CA LYS A 98 23.45 -5.91 -10.01
C LYS A 98 24.28 -4.62 -10.08
N ARG A 99 23.65 -3.46 -10.27
CA ARG A 99 24.31 -2.15 -10.17
C ARG A 99 24.43 -1.72 -8.71
N LEU A 100 23.36 -1.91 -7.94
CA LEU A 100 23.29 -1.54 -6.54
C LEU A 100 24.09 -2.48 -5.63
N PHE A 101 23.98 -3.78 -5.89
CA PHE A 101 24.66 -4.84 -5.16
C PHE A 101 25.69 -5.55 -6.05
N SER A 102 26.66 -6.20 -5.42
CA SER A 102 27.76 -6.82 -6.14
C SER A 102 27.77 -8.34 -5.98
N HIS A 103 28.16 -9.06 -7.01
CA HIS A 103 28.45 -10.50 -6.97
C HIS A 103 29.96 -10.78 -7.17
N LEU A 104 30.80 -9.73 -7.10
CA LEU A 104 32.23 -9.88 -7.34
C LEU A 104 32.88 -10.72 -6.23
N PRO A 105 33.87 -11.57 -6.56
CA PRO A 105 34.51 -12.47 -5.57
C PRO A 105 35.15 -11.73 -4.39
N ASN A 106 35.67 -10.52 -4.61
CA ASN A 106 36.25 -9.66 -3.59
C ASN A 106 35.23 -9.18 -2.52
N HIS A 107 33.93 -9.34 -2.78
CA HIS A 107 32.86 -8.99 -1.86
C HIS A 107 32.18 -10.22 -1.22
N ALA A 108 32.72 -11.43 -1.40
CA ALA A 108 32.13 -12.66 -0.87
C ALA A 108 31.96 -12.66 0.66
N THR A 109 32.88 -12.00 1.38
CA THR A 109 32.84 -11.85 2.85
C THR A 109 31.86 -10.77 3.32
N ARG A 110 31.32 -9.96 2.42
CA ARG A 110 30.38 -8.90 2.76
C ARG A 110 28.98 -9.44 3.07
N PRO A 111 28.15 -8.68 3.79
CA PRO A 111 26.79 -9.08 4.10
C PRO A 111 25.96 -9.38 2.85
N SER A 112 25.10 -10.40 2.95
CA SER A 112 24.12 -10.71 1.90
C SER A 112 23.15 -9.56 1.71
N ALA A 113 22.94 -9.15 0.45
CA ALA A 113 21.94 -8.14 0.09
C ALA A 113 20.53 -8.55 0.53
N ALA A 114 20.17 -9.84 0.37
CA ALA A 114 18.87 -10.34 0.81
C ALA A 114 18.67 -10.21 2.34
N THR A 115 19.72 -10.49 3.13
CA THR A 115 19.64 -10.35 4.60
C THR A 115 19.56 -8.88 5.01
N PHE A 116 20.36 -8.03 4.37
CA PHE A 116 20.31 -6.58 4.55
C PHE A 116 18.90 -6.03 4.27
N LEU A 117 18.31 -6.37 3.12
CA LEU A 117 16.98 -5.92 2.73
C LEU A 117 15.87 -6.42 3.67
N ASN A 118 15.96 -7.65 4.18
CA ASN A 118 15.00 -8.15 5.16
C ASN A 118 15.01 -7.33 6.46
N ARG A 119 16.19 -6.90 6.92
CA ARG A 119 16.30 -6.02 8.11
C ARG A 119 15.71 -4.63 7.84
N PHE A 120 15.94 -4.09 6.65
CA PHE A 120 15.47 -2.77 6.23
C PHE A 120 14.00 -2.75 5.74
N ARG A 121 13.37 -3.92 5.56
CA ARG A 121 12.06 -4.11 4.91
C ARG A 121 10.95 -3.23 5.47
N ARG A 122 10.78 -3.20 6.79
CA ARG A 122 9.70 -2.45 7.44
C ARG A 122 9.86 -0.95 7.26
N GLU A 123 11.10 -0.45 7.35
CA GLU A 123 11.41 0.97 7.23
C GLU A 123 11.22 1.44 5.79
N VAL A 124 11.85 0.76 4.83
CA VAL A 124 11.79 1.15 3.41
C VAL A 124 10.36 1.08 2.87
N ARG A 125 9.59 0.05 3.25
CA ARG A 125 8.19 -0.09 2.82
C ARG A 125 7.35 1.09 3.27
N ARG A 126 7.47 1.49 4.54
CA ARG A 126 6.71 2.63 5.07
C ARG A 126 7.11 3.94 4.40
N LYS A 127 8.41 4.14 4.21
CA LYS A 127 8.95 5.33 3.56
C LYS A 127 8.46 5.45 2.11
N VAL A 128 8.53 4.37 1.34
CA VAL A 128 8.03 4.38 -0.04
C VAL A 128 6.51 4.56 -0.07
N ALA A 129 5.75 3.91 0.82
CA ALA A 129 4.29 4.07 0.90
C ALA A 129 3.86 5.52 1.17
N SER A 130 4.52 6.19 2.12
CA SER A 130 4.19 7.59 2.45
C SER A 130 4.47 8.55 1.30
N TRP A 131 5.48 8.27 0.48
CA TRP A 131 5.88 9.13 -0.63
C TRP A 131 5.15 8.83 -1.95
N THR A 132 4.78 7.57 -2.18
CA THR A 132 4.11 7.14 -3.41
C THR A 132 2.58 7.17 -3.31
N GLY A 133 2.03 7.16 -2.10
CA GLY A 133 0.59 7.02 -1.89
C GLY A 133 0.10 5.56 -1.97
N GLU A 134 1.01 4.61 -2.17
CA GLU A 134 0.67 3.22 -2.46
C GLU A 134 0.44 2.35 -1.23
N TYR A 135 -0.41 1.34 -1.42
CA TYR A 135 -0.62 0.30 -0.41
C TYR A 135 0.70 -0.38 -0.06
N GLN A 136 1.04 -0.38 1.23
CA GLN A 136 2.22 -1.08 1.75
C GLN A 136 2.31 -2.52 1.28
N TYR A 137 1.18 -3.22 1.13
CA TYR A 137 1.13 -4.57 0.60
C TYR A 137 1.73 -4.68 -0.82
N THR A 138 1.40 -3.75 -1.71
CA THR A 138 1.91 -3.74 -3.10
C THR A 138 3.42 -3.55 -3.11
N ILE A 139 3.92 -2.61 -2.30
CA ILE A 139 5.36 -2.36 -2.15
C ILE A 139 6.07 -3.59 -1.55
N ASP A 140 5.44 -4.24 -0.56
CA ASP A 140 5.97 -5.43 0.09
C ASP A 140 6.13 -6.60 -0.90
N GLN A 141 5.21 -6.75 -1.85
CA GLN A 141 5.30 -7.75 -2.91
C GLN A 141 6.48 -7.50 -3.85
N VAL A 142 6.66 -6.26 -4.33
CA VAL A 142 7.81 -5.88 -5.18
C VAL A 142 9.13 -6.11 -4.43
N LEU A 143 9.17 -5.70 -3.17
CA LEU A 143 10.32 -5.87 -2.29
C LEU A 143 10.66 -7.34 -2.05
N GLU A 144 9.66 -8.20 -1.84
CA GLU A 144 9.86 -9.64 -1.67
C GLU A 144 10.47 -10.29 -2.91
N ASP A 145 10.00 -9.89 -4.08
CA ASP A 145 10.54 -10.34 -5.36
C ASP A 145 12.01 -9.91 -5.52
N MET A 146 12.34 -8.65 -5.22
CA MET A 146 13.73 -8.16 -5.23
C MET A 146 14.62 -8.91 -4.23
N ILE A 147 14.12 -9.21 -3.02
CA ILE A 147 14.84 -10.00 -2.01
C ILE A 147 15.13 -11.41 -2.51
N ARG A 148 14.14 -12.05 -3.15
CA ARG A 148 14.30 -13.37 -3.77
C ARG A 148 15.37 -13.33 -4.86
N ARG A 149 15.35 -12.34 -5.75
CA ARG A 149 16.37 -12.17 -6.80
C ARG A 149 17.76 -11.93 -6.23
N CYS A 150 17.90 -11.11 -5.20
CA CYS A 150 19.17 -10.92 -4.49
C CYS A 150 19.74 -12.22 -3.94
N ARG A 151 18.88 -13.13 -3.45
CA ARG A 151 19.30 -14.45 -2.96
C ARG A 151 19.73 -15.36 -4.10
N GLU A 152 18.94 -15.44 -5.17
CA GLU A 152 19.23 -16.28 -6.35
C GLU A 152 20.51 -15.84 -7.08
N LEU A 153 20.79 -14.54 -7.12
CA LEU A 153 22.00 -13.96 -7.72
C LEU A 153 23.19 -13.89 -6.76
N ASN A 154 23.03 -14.36 -5.51
CA ASN A 154 24.05 -14.30 -4.45
C ASN A 154 24.67 -12.89 -4.26
N LEU A 155 23.84 -11.85 -4.30
CA LEU A 155 24.28 -10.46 -4.23
C LEU A 155 24.74 -10.06 -2.82
N ARG A 156 25.74 -9.19 -2.77
CA ARG A 156 26.45 -8.70 -1.58
C ARG A 156 26.39 -7.18 -1.52
N VAL A 157 26.36 -6.62 -0.31
CA VAL A 157 26.31 -5.16 -0.10
C VAL A 157 27.72 -4.55 -0.28
N PRO A 158 27.98 -3.77 -1.34
CA PRO A 158 29.33 -3.31 -1.69
C PRO A 158 29.67 -1.94 -1.09
N VAL A 159 28.75 -1.29 -0.39
CA VAL A 159 28.91 0.04 0.20
C VAL A 159 28.49 0.03 1.68
N ALA A 160 28.68 1.16 2.38
CA ALA A 160 28.21 1.33 3.74
C ALA A 160 26.69 1.19 3.83
N GLU A 161 26.19 0.76 4.99
CA GLU A 161 24.77 0.41 5.18
C GLU A 161 23.82 1.57 4.85
N GLU A 162 24.13 2.78 5.31
CA GLU A 162 23.29 3.97 5.09
C GLU A 162 23.20 4.37 3.61
N GLN A 163 24.31 4.25 2.87
CA GLN A 163 24.30 4.49 1.43
C GLN A 163 23.45 3.45 0.70
N ALA A 164 23.61 2.16 1.06
CA ALA A 164 22.81 1.08 0.48
C ALA A 164 21.31 1.24 0.75
N LYS A 165 20.93 1.74 1.95
CA LYS A 165 19.53 2.04 2.29
C LYS A 165 18.96 3.13 1.40
N LEU A 166 19.71 4.22 1.20
CA LEU A 166 19.30 5.34 0.38
C LEU A 166 19.11 4.92 -1.08
N ASP A 167 20.12 4.27 -1.66
CA ASP A 167 20.10 3.85 -3.06
C ASP A 167 19.00 2.81 -3.31
N PHE A 168 18.80 1.87 -2.38
CA PHE A 168 17.72 0.91 -2.47
C PHE A 168 16.33 1.57 -2.35
N THR A 169 16.18 2.59 -1.51
CA THR A 169 14.92 3.34 -1.39
C THR A 169 14.57 4.01 -2.70
N ILE A 170 15.56 4.62 -3.38
CA ILE A 170 15.38 5.23 -4.70
C ILE A 170 14.95 4.16 -5.72
N LEU A 171 15.67 3.05 -5.79
CA LEU A 171 15.37 1.94 -6.70
C LEU A 171 13.96 1.39 -6.48
N LEU A 172 13.59 1.12 -5.23
CA LEU A 172 12.26 0.62 -4.89
C LEU A 172 11.17 1.64 -5.26
N THR A 173 11.41 2.94 -5.05
CA THR A 173 10.47 4.00 -5.41
C THR A 173 10.25 4.07 -6.92
N VAL A 174 11.33 4.06 -7.71
CA VAL A 174 11.26 4.08 -9.18
C VAL A 174 10.51 2.86 -9.70
N HIS A 175 10.84 1.67 -9.20
CA HIS A 175 10.19 0.44 -9.62
C HIS A 175 8.72 0.38 -9.18
N THR A 176 8.39 0.89 -7.99
CA THR A 176 7.00 1.03 -7.54
C THR A 176 6.25 1.99 -8.47
N MET A 177 6.81 3.16 -8.79
CA MET A 177 6.15 4.12 -9.69
C MET A 177 6.01 3.61 -11.13
N ASN A 178 7.02 2.92 -11.67
CA ASN A 178 6.96 2.32 -13.01
C ASN A 178 5.94 1.19 -13.08
N PHE A 179 5.86 0.37 -12.04
CA PHE A 179 4.85 -0.68 -11.88
C PHE A 179 3.44 -0.10 -11.94
N LEU A 180 3.19 1.04 -11.29
CA LEU A 180 1.90 1.75 -11.37
C LEU A 180 1.62 2.33 -12.75
N ARG A 181 2.63 2.94 -13.40
CA ARG A 181 2.50 3.49 -14.75
C ARG A 181 2.23 2.42 -15.80
N SER A 182 2.76 1.21 -15.62
CA SER A 182 2.51 0.05 -16.48
C SER A 182 1.11 -0.56 -16.29
N GLY A 183 0.48 -0.31 -15.14
CA GLY A 183 -0.91 -0.69 -14.81
C GLY A 183 -1.94 0.41 -15.05
N ARG A 184 -1.70 1.33 -16.01
CA ARG A 184 -2.59 2.45 -16.32
C ARG A 184 -4.07 2.03 -16.35
N HIS A 185 -4.83 2.64 -15.44
CA HIS A 185 -6.28 2.83 -15.44
C HIS A 185 -7.13 1.57 -15.57
N ARG A 186 -7.32 0.86 -14.44
CA ARG A 186 -8.58 0.17 -14.17
C ARG A 186 -8.77 -0.11 -12.68
N VAL A 187 -8.74 0.95 -11.86
CA VAL A 187 -9.70 0.98 -10.76
C VAL A 187 -11.01 1.25 -11.47
N ALA A 188 -11.87 0.23 -11.56
CA ALA A 188 -13.24 0.44 -11.99
C ALA A 188 -13.84 1.47 -11.03
N LEU A 189 -14.19 2.63 -11.58
CA LEU A 189 -15.29 3.43 -11.07
C LEU A 189 -16.57 2.60 -11.18
#